data_AF-A0A1B9F7Q2-F1
#
_entry.id   AF-A0A1B9F7Q2-F1
#
_cell.length_a   1.000
_cell.length_b   1.000
_cell.length_c   1.000
_cell.angle_alpha   90.00
_cell.angle_beta   90.00
_cell.angle_gamma   90.00
#
_symmetry.space_group_name_H-M   'P 1'
#
loop_
_entity.id
_entity.type
_entity.pdbx_description
1 polymer ?
#
loop_
_entity_poly.entity_id
_entity_poly.type
_entity_poly.pdbx_seq_one_letter_code
_entity_poly.pdbx_strand_id
1 'polypeptide(L)' 'MRFVHTADWHLGRVFHGVHLTEDQAYVLDRLIEIVQDARPDVVIIAGDVYDC' A
#
# COMPACT_ATOMS: atom_id res chain seq x y z
N MET A 1 -10.29 -13.28 14.81
CA MET A 1 -10.36 -12.32 13.70
C MET A 1 -8.96 -11.79 13.43
N ARG A 2 -8.55 -11.77 12.17
CA ARG A 2 -7.24 -11.31 11.71
C ARG A 2 -7.40 -10.01 10.94
N PHE A 3 -6.50 -9.08 11.19
CA PHE A 3 -6.47 -7.77 10.54
C PHE A 3 -5.11 -7.56 9.88
N VAL A 4 -5.12 -6.97 8.70
CA VAL A 4 -3.94 -6.31 8.12
C VAL A 4 -4.17 -4.81 8.26
N HIS A 5 -3.23 -4.11 8.88
CA HIS A 5 -3.31 -2.67 9.11
C HIS A 5 -2.09 -2.00 8.49
N THR A 6 -2.32 -1.05 7.60
CA THR A 6 -1.29 -0.30 6.87
C THR A 6 -1.68 1.18 6.84
N ALA A 7 -0.76 2.08 6.53
CA ALA A 7 -0.98 3.53 6.43
C ALA A 7 0.05 4.16 5.48
N ASP A 8 -0.12 5.45 5.18
CA ASP A 8 0.92 6.30 4.56
C ASP A 8 1.43 5.80 3.20
N TRP A 9 0.50 5.45 2.30
CA TRP A 9 0.87 4.95 0.96
C TRP A 9 1.40 6.06 0.05
N HIS A 10 0.89 7.28 0.22
CA HIS A 10 1.29 8.47 -0.54
C HIS A 10 1.36 8.19 -2.05
N LEU A 11 0.34 7.51 -2.61
CA LEU A 11 0.36 7.11 -4.02
C LEU A 11 0.43 8.33 -4.93
N GLY A 12 1.29 8.25 -5.94
CA GLY A 12 1.55 9.37 -6.86
C GLY A 12 2.68 10.30 -6.42
N ARG A 13 3.30 10.05 -5.26
CA ARG A 13 4.41 10.86 -4.75
C ARG A 13 5.57 10.94 -5.75
N VAL A 14 6.03 12.17 -5.95
CA VAL A 14 7.25 12.49 -6.69
C VAL A 14 8.36 12.79 -5.68
N PHE A 15 9.46 12.06 -5.78
CA PHE A 15 10.60 12.23 -4.90
C PHE A 15 11.80 12.69 -5.71
N HIS A 16 12.30 13.91 -5.43
CA HIS A 16 13.38 14.55 -6.17
C HIS A 16 13.19 14.57 -7.71
N GLY A 17 11.94 14.75 -8.17
CA GLY A 17 11.60 14.79 -9.59
C GLY A 17 11.43 13.40 -10.24
N VAL A 18 11.54 12.32 -9.47
CA VAL A 18 11.29 10.95 -9.92
C VAL A 18 9.92 10.50 -9.44
N HIS A 19 9.12 9.93 -10.34
CA HIS A 19 7.86 9.30 -9.98
C HIS A 19 8.13 7.96 -9.30
N LEU A 20 7.59 7.77 -8.10
CA LEU A 20 7.70 6.50 -7.37
C LEU A 20 6.61 5.50 -7.75
N THR A 21 5.82 5.77 -8.79
CA THR A 21 4.62 5.00 -9.14
C THR A 21 4.90 3.54 -9.47
N GLU A 22 6.05 3.24 -10.09
CA GLU A 22 6.44 1.86 -10.39
C GLU A 22 6.83 1.10 -9.11
N ASP A 23 7.62 1.72 -8.23
CA ASP A 23 7.99 1.14 -6.93
C ASP A 23 6.75 0.93 -6.04
N GLN A 24 5.83 1.91 -6.04
CA GLN A 24 4.56 1.82 -5.32
C GLN A 24 3.71 0.67 -5.85
N ALA A 25 3.60 0.50 -7.18
CA ALA A 25 2.88 -0.63 -7.77
C ALA A 25 3.50 -1.97 -7.35
N TYR A 26 4.83 -2.09 -7.38
CA TYR A 26 5.53 -3.29 -6.93
C TYR A 26 5.21 -3.63 -5.47
N VAL A 27 5.24 -2.64 -4.56
CA VAL A 27 4.93 -2.86 -3.14
C VAL A 27 3.46 -3.27 -2.94
N LEU A 28 2.53 -2.68 -3.68
CA LEU A 28 1.12 -3.04 -3.63
C LEU A 28 0.86 -4.47 -4.11
N ASP A 29 1.54 -4.91 -5.17
CA ASP A 29 1.45 -6.31 -5.64
C ASP A 29 1.93 -7.29 -4.57
N ARG A 30 3.02 -6.97 -3.87
CA ARG A 30 3.49 -7.78 -2.72
C ARG A 30 2.51 -7.77 -1.56
N LEU A 31 1.83 -6.65 -1.30
CA LEU A 31 0.78 -6.59 -0.28
C LEU A 31 -0.39 -7.52 -0.62
N ILE A 32 -0.77 -7.62 -1.90
CA ILE A 32 -1.82 -8.54 -2.35
C ILE A 32 -1.44 -9.99 -2.05
N GLU A 33 -0.21 -10.39 -2.35
CA GLU A 33 0.28 -11.74 -2.02
C GLU A 33 0.19 -12.03 -0.51
N ILE A 34 0.61 -11.08 0.33
CA ILE A 34 0.53 -11.21 1.79
C ILE A 34 -0.92 -11.36 2.27
N VAL A 35 -1.84 -10.58 1.70
CA VAL A 35 -3.27 -10.66 2.05
C VAL A 35 -3.86 -12.02 1.64
N GLN A 36 -3.48 -12.54 0.47
CA GLN A 36 -3.93 -13.86 -0.01
C GLN A 36 -3.46 -14.99 0.92
N ASP A 37 -2.21 -14.94 1.37
CA ASP A 37 -1.62 -15.95 2.26
C ASP A 37 -2.13 -15.84 3.70
N ALA A 38 -2.18 -14.62 4.24
CA ALA A 38 -2.57 -14.39 5.63
C ALA A 38 -4.07 -14.60 5.88
N ARG A 39 -4.88 -14.46 4.82
CA ARG A 39 -6.36 -14.52 4.83
C ARG A 39 -6.95 -13.72 5.99
N PRO A 40 -6.70 -12.40 6.07
CA PRO A 40 -7.31 -11.56 7.09
C PRO A 40 -8.81 -11.41 6.84
N ASP A 41 -9.56 -11.19 7.91
CA ASP A 41 -10.99 -10.88 7.81
C ASP A 41 -11.20 -9.44 7.32
N VAL A 42 -10.26 -8.55 7.61
CA VAL A 42 -10.32 -7.12 7.26
C VAL A 42 -8.92 -6.58 6.95
N VAL A 43 -8.84 -5.73 5.92
CA VAL A 43 -7.67 -4.87 5.64
C VAL A 43 -8.05 -3.43 5.95
N ILE A 44 -7.24 -2.74 6.74
CA ILE A 44 -7.44 -1.36 7.17
C ILE A 44 -6.29 -0.52 6.63
N ILE A 45 -6.63 0.60 5.98
CA ILE A 45 -5.67 1.58 5.48
C ILE A 45 -5.91 2.89 6.25
N ALA A 46 -5.02 3.21 7.18
CA ALA A 46 -5.18 4.31 8.13
C ALA A 46 -4.62 5.64 7.60
N GLY A 47 -5.18 6.12 6.49
CA GLY A 47 -4.91 7.47 5.97
C GLY A 47 -3.75 7.55 4.98
N ASP A 48 -3.59 8.75 4.42
CA ASP A 48 -2.53 9.14 3.48
C ASP A 48 -2.36 8.19 2.30
N VAL A 49 -3.49 7.89 1.64
CA VAL A 49 -3.52 6.98 0.48
C VAL A 49 -2.92 7.63 -0.77
N TYR A 50 -3.13 8.93 -0.97
CA TYR A 50 -2.73 9.65 -2.18
C TYR A 50 -1.98 10.95 -1.82
N ASP A 51 -0.94 11.25 -2.61
CA ASP A 51 -0.29 12.56 -2.65
C ASP A 51 -0.62 13.19 -4.01
N CYS A 52 -1.54 14.15 -4.02
CA CYS A 52 -1.95 14.93 -5.19
C CYS A 52 -1.03 16.13 -5.48
#